data_AF-A0A541BAD6-F1
#
_entry.id   AF-A0A541BAD6-F1
#
_cell.length_a   1.000
_cell.length_b   1.000
_cell.length_c   1.000
_cell.angle_alpha   90.00
_cell.angle_beta   90.00
_cell.angle_gamma   90.00
#
_symmetry.space_group_name_H-M   'P 1'
#
loop_
_entity.id
_entity.type
_entity.pdbx_description
1 polymer ?
#
loop_
_entity_poly.entity_id
_entity_poly.type
_entity_poly.pdbx_seq_one_letter_code
_entity_poly.pdbx_strand_id
1 'polypeptide(L)'
;MKVEHAVFIGASAATVVGAVTGNERLQQIAKPLIAPALAVRVLRGRADVDKVDAGLLLAGLAAATVGDVFMIDPDDDQRLIRGASSFAVMQAGYSTVLARRGARPTAAALVPRLLGWLGAAGLLRARAAAVAPTLTGYGAVLGTTSTLSADPALAPGARVVAGMAVPNRDRRSWLGLGGLLFTGSDALIVVRRLFIRGETGRRASEGVILGSYAAAQLLLVEGMLAK
;
A
#
# COMPACT_ATOMS: atom_id res chain seq x y z
N MET A 1 -6.45 21.89 -7.34
CA MET A 1 -6.29 20.70 -6.47
C MET A 1 -7.62 20.43 -5.79
N LYS A 2 -8.14 19.19 -5.80
CA LYS A 2 -9.43 18.90 -5.13
C LYS A 2 -9.23 18.88 -3.61
N VAL A 3 -10.28 19.19 -2.84
CA VAL A 3 -10.21 19.29 -1.36
C VAL A 3 -9.69 18.00 -0.74
N GLU A 4 -10.14 16.84 -1.23
CA GLU A 4 -9.69 15.54 -0.74
C GLU A 4 -8.20 15.27 -0.97
N HIS A 5 -7.62 15.80 -2.07
CA HIS A 5 -6.18 15.73 -2.28
C HIS A 5 -5.41 16.63 -1.31
N ALA A 6 -5.97 17.80 -0.98
CA ALA A 6 -5.38 18.69 0.02
C ALA A 6 -5.37 18.02 1.41
N VAL A 7 -6.48 17.41 1.81
CA VAL A 7 -6.60 16.64 3.06
C VAL A 7 -5.63 15.46 3.05
N PHE A 8 -5.57 14.71 1.96
CA PHE A 8 -4.65 13.57 1.81
C PHE A 8 -3.19 13.99 1.96
N ILE A 9 -2.77 15.05 1.25
CA ILE A 9 -1.39 15.57 1.31
C ILE A 9 -1.07 16.08 2.70
N GLY A 10 -1.98 16.87 3.31
CA GLY A 10 -1.81 17.40 4.66
C GLY A 10 -1.72 16.29 5.71
N ALA A 11 -2.61 15.31 5.67
CA ALA A 11 -2.60 14.15 6.54
C ALA A 11 -1.30 13.35 6.38
N SER A 12 -0.90 13.06 5.14
CA SER A 12 0.32 12.30 4.85
C SER A 12 1.58 13.03 5.32
N ALA A 13 1.68 14.34 5.06
CA ALA A 13 2.79 15.16 5.54
C ALA A 13 2.84 15.21 7.07
N ALA A 14 1.70 15.43 7.73
CA ALA A 14 1.61 15.44 9.19
C ALA A 14 1.98 14.08 9.80
N THR A 15 1.55 12.98 9.21
CA THR A 15 1.90 11.61 9.63
C THR A 15 3.40 11.36 9.49
N VAL A 16 4.03 11.74 8.37
CA VAL A 16 5.48 11.60 8.17
C VAL A 16 6.27 12.47 9.16
N VAL A 17 5.87 13.73 9.32
CA VAL A 17 6.51 14.63 10.31
C VAL A 17 6.36 14.07 11.72
N GLY A 18 5.18 13.55 12.07
CA GLY A 18 4.93 12.90 13.36
C GLY A 18 5.83 11.70 13.58
N ALA A 19 6.09 10.89 12.56
CA ALA A 19 6.99 9.76 12.65
C ALA A 19 8.46 10.15 12.84
N VAL A 20 8.95 11.10 12.03
CA VAL A 20 10.36 11.54 12.11
C VAL A 20 10.65 12.26 13.41
N THR A 21 9.68 13.01 13.94
CA THR A 21 9.82 13.75 15.22
C THR A 21 9.49 12.91 16.46
N GLY A 22 8.94 11.70 16.30
CA GLY A 22 8.48 10.86 17.42
C GLY A 22 7.18 11.35 18.07
N ASN A 23 6.41 12.21 17.39
CA ASN A 23 5.12 12.70 17.88
C ASN A 23 4.00 11.71 17.51
N GLU A 24 3.76 10.75 18.39
CA GLU A 24 2.73 9.72 18.19
C GLU A 24 1.31 10.33 18.14
N ARG A 25 1.01 11.36 18.94
CA ARG A 25 -0.31 12.02 18.92
C ARG A 25 -0.63 12.61 17.55
N LEU A 26 0.36 13.22 16.90
CA LEU A 26 0.18 13.74 15.55
C LEU A 26 -0.13 12.61 14.55
N GLN A 27 0.54 11.46 14.68
CA GLN A 27 0.25 10.28 13.85
C GLN A 27 -1.14 9.71 14.12
N GLN A 28 -1.56 9.61 15.39
CA GLN A 28 -2.88 9.12 15.79
C GLN A 28 -4.02 9.94 15.18
N ILE A 29 -3.83 11.25 15.02
CA ILE A 29 -4.82 12.14 14.41
C ILE A 29 -4.74 12.09 12.87
N ALA A 30 -3.53 12.20 12.33
CA ALA A 30 -3.35 12.40 10.89
C ALA A 30 -3.45 11.11 10.07
N LYS A 31 -2.86 10.00 10.54
CA LYS A 31 -2.75 8.75 9.78
C LYS A 31 -4.14 8.19 9.41
N PRO A 32 -5.14 8.16 10.32
CA PRO A 32 -6.47 7.68 9.99
C PRO A 32 -7.25 8.56 9.00
N LEU A 33 -6.74 9.73 8.60
CA LEU A 33 -7.38 10.59 7.59
C LEU A 33 -6.93 10.30 6.16
N ILE A 34 -5.84 9.54 5.97
CA ILE A 34 -5.26 9.23 4.65
C ILE A 34 -6.24 8.43 3.80
N ALA A 35 -6.67 7.26 4.28
CA ALA A 35 -7.58 6.40 3.53
C ALA A 35 -9.01 6.99 3.36
N PRO A 36 -9.62 7.65 4.36
CA PRO A 36 -10.90 8.33 4.18
C PRO A 36 -10.87 9.46 3.15
N ALA A 37 -9.76 10.21 3.04
CA ALA A 37 -9.62 11.22 1.99
C ALA A 37 -9.67 10.59 0.58
N LEU A 38 -9.01 9.44 0.40
CA LEU A 38 -9.11 8.67 -0.84
C LEU A 38 -10.50 8.04 -1.03
N ALA A 39 -11.20 7.67 0.04
CA ALA A 39 -12.57 7.14 -0.06
C ALA A 39 -13.53 8.22 -0.59
N VAL A 40 -13.38 9.47 -0.15
CA VAL A 40 -14.12 10.62 -0.71
C VAL A 40 -13.81 10.78 -2.20
N ARG A 41 -12.55 10.59 -2.60
CA ARG A 41 -12.15 10.63 -4.01
C ARG A 41 -12.84 9.55 -4.86
N VAL A 42 -12.96 8.34 -4.32
CA VAL A 42 -13.71 7.23 -4.96
C VAL A 42 -15.20 7.57 -5.04
N LEU A 43 -15.81 8.06 -3.96
CA LEU A 43 -17.23 8.45 -3.94
C LEU A 43 -17.54 9.54 -4.97
N ARG A 44 -16.65 10.53 -5.14
CA ARG A 44 -16.80 11.60 -6.14
C ARG A 44 -16.56 11.12 -7.56
N GLY A 45 -15.76 10.08 -7.75
CA GLY A 45 -15.48 9.45 -9.05
C GLY A 45 -16.39 8.29 -9.41
N ARG A 46 -17.31 7.87 -8.53
CA ARG A 46 -18.08 6.63 -8.69
C ARG A 46 -19.01 6.61 -9.90
N ALA A 47 -19.38 7.77 -10.43
CA ALA A 47 -20.20 7.85 -11.65
C ALA A 47 -19.42 7.39 -12.89
N ASP A 48 -18.09 7.44 -12.82
CA ASP A 48 -17.17 7.12 -13.91
C ASP A 48 -16.58 5.70 -13.83
N VAL A 49 -16.95 4.94 -12.80
CA VAL A 49 -16.36 3.64 -12.47
C VAL A 49 -17.48 2.62 -12.25
N ASP A 50 -17.19 1.35 -12.57
CA ASP A 50 -18.11 0.25 -12.27
C ASP A 50 -18.50 0.23 -10.78
N LYS A 51 -19.77 -0.08 -10.49
CA LYS A 51 -20.31 -0.03 -9.12
C LYS A 51 -19.63 -1.04 -8.20
N VAL A 52 -19.28 -2.21 -8.71
CA VAL A 52 -18.59 -3.24 -7.92
C VAL A 52 -17.17 -2.79 -7.63
N ASP A 53 -16.46 -2.26 -8.62
CA ASP A 53 -15.12 -1.72 -8.42
C ASP A 53 -15.11 -0.59 -7.39
N ALA A 54 -16.05 0.35 -7.48
CA ALA A 54 -16.20 1.42 -6.49
C ALA A 54 -16.48 0.86 -5.08
N GLY A 55 -17.33 -0.15 -4.95
CA GLY A 55 -17.62 -0.83 -3.69
C GLY A 55 -16.39 -1.51 -3.09
N LEU A 56 -15.61 -2.23 -3.91
CA LEU A 56 -14.37 -2.89 -3.50
C LEU A 56 -13.32 -1.89 -3.04
N LEU A 57 -13.16 -0.77 -3.75
CA LEU A 57 -12.24 0.30 -3.36
C LEU A 57 -12.65 0.94 -2.03
N LEU A 58 -13.94 1.22 -1.83
CA LEU A 58 -14.44 1.81 -0.58
C LEU A 58 -14.30 0.85 0.61
N ALA A 59 -14.65 -0.42 0.42
CA ALA A 59 -14.46 -1.44 1.45
C ALA A 59 -12.97 -1.62 1.79
N GLY A 60 -12.11 -1.64 0.77
CA GLY A 60 -10.67 -1.71 0.94
C GLY A 60 -10.10 -0.51 1.70
N LEU A 61 -10.53 0.71 1.37
CA LEU A 61 -10.09 1.93 2.06
C LEU A 61 -10.62 2.02 3.50
N ALA A 62 -11.82 1.50 3.77
CA ALA A 62 -12.32 1.36 5.13
C ALA A 62 -11.45 0.38 5.94
N ALA A 63 -11.10 -0.78 5.36
CA ALA A 63 -10.18 -1.73 5.97
C ALA A 63 -8.77 -1.11 6.17
N ALA A 64 -8.29 -0.32 5.20
CA ALA A 64 -7.04 0.43 5.31
C ALA A 64 -7.06 1.41 6.48
N THR A 65 -8.17 2.11 6.69
CA THR A 65 -8.35 3.04 7.82
C THR A 65 -8.23 2.31 9.16
N VAL A 66 -8.85 1.13 9.28
CA VAL A 66 -8.72 0.27 10.47
C VAL A 66 -7.26 -0.22 10.62
N GLY A 67 -6.64 -0.62 9.52
CA GLY A 67 -5.23 -1.03 9.49
C GLY A 67 -4.28 0.07 9.96
N ASP A 68 -4.52 1.31 9.52
CA ASP A 68 -3.76 2.50 9.89
C ASP A 68 -3.80 2.77 11.39
N VAL A 69 -4.97 2.59 12.03
CA VAL A 69 -5.12 2.72 13.49
C VAL A 69 -4.33 1.64 14.24
N PHE A 70 -4.39 0.39 13.78
CA PHE A 70 -3.59 -0.68 14.41
C PHE A 70 -2.09 -0.43 14.22
N MET A 71 -1.67 0.05 13.05
CA MET A 71 -0.27 0.27 12.68
C MET A 71 0.35 1.57 13.20
N ILE A 72 -0.23 2.22 14.20
CA ILE A 72 0.43 3.32 14.90
C ILE A 72 1.58 2.80 15.77
N ASP A 73 1.43 1.59 16.32
CA ASP A 73 2.49 0.87 17.03
C ASP A 73 2.68 -0.51 16.40
N PRO A 74 3.51 -0.60 15.34
CA PRO A 74 3.77 -1.84 14.63
C PRO A 74 4.72 -2.78 15.39
N ASP A 75 5.21 -2.39 16.58
CA ASP A 75 6.13 -3.19 17.38
C ASP A 75 5.39 -4.19 18.28
N ASP A 76 4.16 -3.86 18.68
CA ASP A 76 3.21 -4.79 19.27
C ASP A 76 2.72 -5.84 18.26
N ASP A 77 2.90 -7.13 18.58
CA ASP A 77 2.56 -8.24 17.69
C ASP A 77 1.05 -8.34 17.39
N GLN A 78 0.18 -8.07 18.36
CA GLN A 78 -1.27 -8.14 18.17
C GLN A 78 -1.75 -7.02 17.26
N ARG A 79 -1.24 -5.81 17.45
CA ARG A 79 -1.50 -4.67 16.57
C ARG A 79 -0.96 -4.91 15.17
N LEU A 80 0.25 -5.47 15.06
CA LEU A 80 0.85 -5.85 13.78
C LEU A 80 -0.01 -6.88 13.03
N ILE A 81 -0.48 -7.93 13.72
CA ILE A 81 -1.36 -8.95 13.14
C ILE A 81 -2.68 -8.35 12.67
N ARG A 82 -3.33 -7.53 13.51
CA ARG A 82 -4.62 -6.92 13.17
C ARG A 82 -4.51 -5.93 12.01
N GLY A 83 -3.47 -5.10 12.01
CA GLY A 83 -3.23 -4.16 10.92
C GLY A 83 -2.90 -4.88 9.62
N ALA A 84 -2.04 -5.90 9.64
CA ALA A 84 -1.72 -6.69 8.45
C ALA A 84 -2.95 -7.43 7.90
N SER A 85 -3.80 -7.97 8.78
CA SER A 85 -5.07 -8.59 8.38
C SER A 85 -6.03 -7.58 7.73
N SER A 86 -6.10 -6.36 8.27
CA SER A 86 -6.94 -5.28 7.70
C SER A 86 -6.42 -4.86 6.32
N PHE A 87 -5.10 -4.72 6.16
CA PHE A 87 -4.49 -4.46 4.86
C PHE A 87 -4.63 -5.63 3.89
N ALA A 88 -4.67 -6.89 4.37
CA ALA A 88 -4.95 -8.04 3.51
C ALA A 88 -6.33 -7.93 2.85
N VAL A 89 -7.35 -7.50 3.60
CA VAL A 89 -8.70 -7.23 3.06
C VAL A 89 -8.65 -6.14 1.99
N MET A 90 -7.93 -5.05 2.25
CA MET A 90 -7.74 -3.98 1.27
C MET A 90 -7.05 -4.49 0.00
N GLN A 91 -5.91 -5.18 0.13
CA GLN A 91 -5.15 -5.72 -1.00
C GLN A 91 -5.98 -6.74 -1.79
N ALA A 92 -6.82 -7.55 -1.13
CA ALA A 92 -7.74 -8.44 -1.81
C ALA A 92 -8.78 -7.67 -2.66
N GLY A 93 -9.31 -6.56 -2.12
CA GLY A 93 -10.18 -5.65 -2.87
C GLY A 93 -9.49 -5.07 -4.10
N TYR A 94 -8.27 -4.56 -3.94
CA TYR A 94 -7.47 -3.99 -5.04
C TYR A 94 -7.10 -5.05 -6.09
N SER A 95 -6.65 -6.23 -5.66
CA SER A 95 -6.42 -7.38 -6.55
C SER A 95 -7.66 -7.73 -7.36
N THR A 96 -8.84 -7.73 -6.73
CA THR A 96 -10.10 -8.05 -7.41
C THR A 96 -10.44 -7.00 -8.47
N VAL A 97 -10.28 -5.71 -8.17
CA VAL A 97 -10.48 -4.62 -9.14
C VAL A 97 -9.53 -4.77 -10.33
N LEU A 98 -8.25 -4.99 -10.08
CA LEU A 98 -7.25 -5.18 -11.13
C LEU A 98 -7.57 -6.39 -12.02
N ALA A 99 -7.92 -7.52 -11.41
CA ALA A 99 -8.29 -8.74 -12.13
C ALA A 99 -9.56 -8.54 -12.99
N ARG A 100 -10.58 -7.84 -12.48
CA ARG A 100 -11.80 -7.48 -13.22
C ARG A 100 -11.50 -6.60 -14.43
N ARG A 101 -10.45 -5.77 -14.34
CA ARG A 101 -9.96 -4.93 -15.44
C ARG A 101 -9.03 -5.66 -16.41
N GLY A 102 -8.93 -6.97 -16.28
CA GLY A 102 -8.16 -7.80 -17.20
C GLY A 102 -6.66 -7.83 -16.89
N ALA A 103 -6.20 -7.31 -15.75
CA ALA A 103 -4.80 -7.42 -15.36
C ALA A 103 -4.37 -8.91 -15.35
N ARG A 104 -3.17 -9.16 -15.85
CA ARG A 104 -2.55 -10.48 -15.87
C ARG A 104 -1.18 -10.46 -15.19
N PRO A 105 -0.81 -11.53 -14.47
CA PRO A 105 0.53 -11.64 -13.95
C PRO A 105 1.52 -11.77 -15.11
N THR A 106 2.53 -10.91 -15.14
CA THR A 106 3.64 -11.00 -16.10
C THR A 106 4.85 -11.63 -15.41
N ALA A 107 5.65 -12.41 -16.15
CA ALA A 107 6.85 -13.04 -15.58
C ALA A 107 7.84 -11.98 -15.03
N ALA A 108 8.00 -10.86 -15.75
CA ALA A 108 8.86 -9.74 -15.34
C ALA A 108 8.44 -9.13 -13.99
N ALA A 109 7.14 -9.11 -13.69
CA ALA A 109 6.65 -8.64 -12.40
C ALA A 109 6.69 -9.73 -11.33
N LEU A 110 6.22 -10.94 -11.66
CA LEU A 110 5.99 -12.03 -10.73
C LEU A 110 7.29 -12.58 -10.14
N VAL A 111 8.29 -12.88 -10.97
CA VAL A 111 9.53 -13.55 -10.53
C VAL A 111 10.26 -12.79 -9.42
N PRO A 112 10.63 -11.50 -9.58
CA PRO A 112 11.34 -10.77 -8.53
C PRO A 112 10.49 -10.62 -7.25
N ARG A 113 9.18 -10.45 -7.40
CA ARG A 113 8.25 -10.33 -6.25
C ARG A 113 8.12 -11.63 -5.47
N LEU A 114 8.03 -12.76 -6.18
CA LEU A 114 7.96 -14.08 -5.57
C LEU A 114 9.25 -14.39 -4.81
N LEU A 115 10.41 -14.12 -5.41
CA LEU A 115 11.70 -14.31 -4.75
C LEU A 115 11.84 -13.43 -3.49
N GLY A 116 11.49 -12.15 -3.60
CA GLY A 116 11.49 -11.23 -2.45
C GLY A 116 10.55 -11.68 -1.34
N TRP A 117 9.33 -12.12 -1.69
CA TRP A 117 8.35 -12.63 -0.73
C TRP A 117 8.80 -13.92 -0.06
N LEU A 118 9.35 -14.89 -0.80
CA LEU A 118 9.89 -16.13 -0.22
C LEU A 118 11.03 -15.83 0.76
N GLY A 119 11.93 -14.90 0.41
CA GLY A 119 12.99 -14.43 1.29
C GLY A 119 12.44 -13.80 2.57
N ALA A 120 11.46 -12.90 2.45
CA ALA A 120 10.82 -12.25 3.59
C ALA A 120 10.08 -13.26 4.49
N ALA A 121 9.33 -14.20 3.91
CA ALA A 121 8.61 -15.24 4.64
C ALA A 121 9.57 -16.16 5.40
N GLY A 122 10.67 -16.59 4.76
CA GLY A 122 11.72 -17.38 5.41
C GLY A 122 12.38 -16.64 6.58
N LEU A 123 12.68 -15.35 6.38
CA LEU A 123 13.27 -14.51 7.42
C LEU A 123 12.31 -14.30 8.61
N LEU A 124 11.03 -14.01 8.33
CA LEU A 124 9.99 -13.87 9.36
C LEU A 124 9.82 -15.16 10.15
N ARG A 125 9.80 -16.31 9.48
CA ARG A 125 9.73 -17.61 10.16
C ARG A 125 10.92 -17.84 11.07
N ALA A 126 12.12 -17.41 10.68
CA ALA A 126 13.34 -17.59 11.45
C ALA A 126 13.49 -16.62 12.63
N ARG A 127 12.97 -15.38 12.52
CA ARG A 127 13.25 -14.30 13.48
C ARG A 127 12.02 -13.73 14.19
N ALA A 128 10.82 -14.03 13.72
CA ALA A 128 9.55 -13.47 14.22
C ALA A 128 8.39 -14.49 14.05
N ALA A 129 8.60 -15.72 14.53
CA ALA A 129 7.68 -16.84 14.29
C ALA A 129 6.23 -16.58 14.74
N ALA A 130 6.02 -15.76 15.78
CA ALA A 130 4.70 -15.43 16.30
C ALA A 130 3.80 -14.70 15.28
N VAL A 131 4.38 -13.83 14.44
CA VAL A 131 3.65 -13.04 13.44
C VAL A 131 3.81 -13.58 12.01
N ALA A 132 4.73 -14.52 11.81
CA ALA A 132 5.09 -15.04 10.50
C ALA A 132 3.91 -15.60 9.69
N PRO A 133 2.96 -16.39 10.24
CA PRO A 133 1.84 -16.92 9.46
C PRO A 133 0.97 -15.80 8.86
N THR A 134 0.56 -14.84 9.70
CA THR A 134 -0.27 -13.71 9.27
C THR A 134 0.45 -12.84 8.25
N LEU A 135 1.71 -12.48 8.51
CA LEU A 135 2.48 -11.62 7.60
C LEU A 135 2.82 -12.33 6.28
N THR A 136 3.01 -13.65 6.30
CA THR A 136 3.22 -14.43 5.07
C THR A 136 1.96 -14.47 4.23
N GLY A 137 0.80 -14.73 4.86
CA GLY A 137 -0.50 -14.71 4.19
C GLY A 137 -0.84 -13.34 3.61
N TYR A 138 -0.67 -12.29 4.42
CA TYR A 138 -0.79 -10.90 3.96
C TYR A 138 0.15 -10.60 2.78
N GLY A 139 1.43 -10.97 2.92
CA GLY A 139 2.44 -10.79 1.88
C GLY A 139 2.10 -11.46 0.55
N ALA A 140 1.39 -12.59 0.57
CA ALA A 140 0.92 -13.26 -0.65
C ALA A 140 -0.16 -12.44 -1.37
N VAL A 141 -1.11 -11.86 -0.62
CA VAL A 141 -2.16 -11.00 -1.18
C VAL A 141 -1.56 -9.67 -1.70
N LEU A 142 -0.61 -9.09 -0.96
CA LEU A 142 0.15 -7.92 -1.40
C LEU A 142 0.95 -8.22 -2.67
N GLY A 143 1.66 -9.37 -2.70
CA GLY A 143 2.43 -9.81 -3.85
C GLY A 143 1.56 -10.01 -5.09
N THR A 144 0.33 -10.51 -4.91
CA THR A 144 -0.68 -10.61 -5.97
C THR A 144 -1.06 -9.23 -6.50
N THR A 145 -1.42 -8.29 -5.61
CA THR A 145 -1.79 -6.92 -6.01
C THR A 145 -0.64 -6.22 -6.73
N SER A 146 0.58 -6.31 -6.17
CA SER A 146 1.79 -5.72 -6.73
C SER A 146 2.13 -6.31 -8.11
N THR A 147 1.89 -7.60 -8.32
CA THR A 147 2.10 -8.28 -9.61
C THR A 147 1.05 -7.87 -10.63
N LEU A 148 -0.23 -7.84 -10.27
CA LEU A 148 -1.31 -7.45 -11.18
C LEU A 148 -1.22 -5.97 -11.57
N SER A 149 -0.91 -5.09 -10.60
CA SER A 149 -0.77 -3.64 -10.85
C SER A 149 0.38 -3.30 -11.81
N ALA A 150 1.34 -4.20 -11.96
CA ALA A 150 2.50 -4.05 -12.82
C ALA A 150 2.22 -4.38 -14.29
N ASP A 151 1.05 -4.93 -14.63
CA ASP A 151 0.70 -5.31 -16.00
C ASP A 151 0.68 -4.07 -16.93
N PRO A 152 1.58 -3.98 -17.93
CA PRO A 152 1.62 -2.86 -18.85
C PRO A 152 0.37 -2.75 -19.72
N ALA A 153 -0.41 -3.82 -19.89
CA ALA A 153 -1.67 -3.78 -20.65
C ALA A 153 -2.71 -2.86 -20.01
N LEU A 154 -2.59 -2.57 -18.70
CA LEU A 154 -3.46 -1.63 -18.00
C LEU A 154 -3.27 -0.17 -18.44
N ALA A 155 -2.12 0.17 -19.04
CA ALA A 155 -1.82 1.53 -19.50
C ALA A 155 -1.32 1.52 -20.96
N PRO A 156 -2.21 1.28 -21.94
CA PRO A 156 -1.84 1.25 -23.35
C PRO A 156 -1.18 2.56 -23.78
N GLY A 157 -0.04 2.47 -24.48
CA GLY A 157 0.72 3.63 -24.95
C GLY A 157 1.67 4.24 -23.92
N ALA A 158 1.70 3.75 -22.68
CA ALA A 158 2.75 4.11 -21.73
C ALA A 158 4.09 3.47 -22.13
N ARG A 159 5.20 4.19 -21.91
CA ARG A 159 6.54 3.61 -22.02
C ARG A 159 6.69 2.49 -21.00
N VAL A 160 7.20 1.34 -21.43
CA VAL A 160 7.44 0.18 -20.55
C VAL A 160 8.94 0.02 -20.29
N VAL A 161 9.32 -0.14 -19.02
CA VAL A 161 10.70 -0.42 -18.59
C VAL A 161 10.66 -1.56 -17.58
N ALA A 162 11.51 -2.58 -17.77
CA ALA A 162 11.57 -3.77 -16.94
C ALA A 162 10.19 -4.45 -16.73
N GLY A 163 9.35 -4.44 -17.77
CA GLY A 163 8.01 -5.04 -17.74
C GLY A 163 6.94 -4.26 -16.98
N MET A 164 7.20 -2.98 -16.64
CA MET A 164 6.23 -2.10 -15.97
C MET A 164 6.04 -0.79 -16.74
N ALA A 165 4.81 -0.28 -16.75
CA ALA A 165 4.53 1.05 -17.28
C ALA A 165 5.22 2.14 -16.44
N VAL A 166 5.86 3.09 -17.12
CA VAL A 166 6.46 4.28 -16.50
C VAL A 166 5.38 5.34 -16.30
N PRO A 167 5.23 5.91 -15.09
CA PRO A 167 4.25 6.94 -14.81
C PRO A 167 4.29 8.11 -15.79
N ASN A 168 3.12 8.46 -16.34
CA ASN A 168 2.94 9.59 -17.24
C ASN A 168 1.59 10.30 -16.96
N ARG A 169 1.03 11.04 -17.93
CA ARG A 169 -0.25 11.75 -17.76
C ARG A 169 -1.45 10.82 -17.60
N ASP A 170 -1.43 9.65 -18.23
CA ASP A 170 -2.40 8.59 -17.99
C ASP A 170 -2.10 7.93 -16.64
N ARG A 171 -2.99 8.13 -15.69
CA ARG A 171 -2.85 7.63 -14.31
C ARG A 171 -2.87 6.11 -14.22
N ARG A 172 -3.35 5.39 -15.24
CA ARG A 172 -3.24 3.92 -15.26
C ARG A 172 -1.79 3.46 -15.23
N SER A 173 -0.87 4.27 -15.80
CA SER A 173 0.58 4.01 -15.75
C SER A 173 1.18 4.13 -14.34
N TRP A 174 0.43 4.65 -13.36
CA TRP A 174 0.89 4.82 -11.98
C TRP A 174 0.78 3.54 -11.16
N LEU A 175 -0.06 2.59 -11.60
CA LEU A 175 -0.40 1.36 -10.86
C LEU A 175 0.83 0.54 -10.48
N GLY A 176 1.73 0.28 -11.45
CA GLY A 176 2.91 -0.54 -11.20
C GLY A 176 3.87 0.08 -10.18
N LEU A 177 4.08 1.40 -10.24
CA LEU A 177 4.87 2.12 -9.24
C LEU A 177 4.17 2.12 -7.87
N GLY A 178 2.85 2.29 -7.85
CA GLY A 178 2.07 2.21 -6.61
C GLY A 178 2.20 0.85 -5.92
N GLY A 179 2.07 -0.24 -6.67
CA GLY A 179 2.27 -1.61 -6.17
C GLY A 179 3.68 -1.85 -5.64
N LEU A 180 4.71 -1.34 -6.35
CA LEU A 180 6.11 -1.41 -5.90
C LEU A 180 6.35 -0.64 -4.60
N LEU A 181 5.87 0.60 -4.51
CA LEU A 181 6.04 1.43 -3.32
C LEU A 181 5.33 0.80 -2.11
N PHE A 182 4.16 0.20 -2.31
CA PHE A 182 3.48 -0.53 -1.23
C PHE A 182 4.32 -1.71 -0.75
N THR A 183 4.81 -2.55 -1.68
CA THR A 183 5.68 -3.69 -1.34
C THR A 183 6.96 -3.23 -0.64
N GLY A 184 7.57 -2.15 -1.11
CA GLY A 184 8.79 -1.58 -0.53
C GLY A 184 8.57 -1.03 0.89
N SER A 185 7.46 -0.33 1.11
CA SER A 185 7.02 0.15 2.43
C SER A 185 6.97 -1.00 3.44
N ASP A 186 6.28 -2.08 3.09
CA ASP A 186 6.08 -3.21 4.01
C ASP A 186 7.34 -4.05 4.21
N ALA A 187 8.15 -4.20 3.16
CA ALA A 187 9.48 -4.79 3.31
C ALA A 187 10.33 -3.98 4.29
N LEU A 188 10.23 -2.66 4.27
CA LEU A 188 10.93 -1.79 5.20
C LEU A 188 10.38 -1.89 6.63
N ILE A 189 9.09 -2.16 6.83
CA ILE A 189 8.53 -2.49 8.15
C ILE A 189 9.23 -3.74 8.72
N VAL A 190 9.36 -4.80 7.91
CA VAL A 190 10.05 -6.04 8.33
C VAL A 190 11.52 -5.76 8.64
N VAL A 191 12.23 -5.02 7.78
CA VAL A 191 13.63 -4.66 7.99
C VAL A 191 13.80 -3.82 9.26
N ARG A 192 12.94 -2.80 9.46
CA ARG A 192 12.95 -1.93 10.64
C ARG A 192 12.76 -2.74 11.93
N ARG A 193 11.80 -3.67 11.93
CA ARG A 193 11.52 -4.54 13.08
C ARG A 193 12.72 -5.43 13.39
N LEU A 194 13.27 -6.09 12.39
CA LEU A 194 14.27 -7.14 12.58
C LEU A 194 15.69 -6.63 12.78
N PHE A 195 16.09 -5.54 12.13
CA PHE A 195 17.49 -5.13 12.05
C PHE A 195 17.78 -3.73 12.58
N ILE A 196 16.84 -2.79 12.48
CA ILE A 196 17.10 -1.39 12.87
C ILE A 196 16.95 -1.26 14.39
N ARG A 197 18.03 -0.80 15.02
CA ARG A 197 18.13 -0.56 16.46
C ARG A 197 18.39 0.93 16.69
N GLY A 198 17.93 1.44 17.83
CA GLY A 198 18.04 2.85 18.18
C GLY A 198 16.89 3.71 17.63
N GLU A 199 16.56 4.76 18.37
CA GLU A 199 15.36 5.56 18.15
C GLU A 199 15.42 6.37 16.86
N THR A 200 16.55 7.03 16.57
CA THR A 200 16.72 7.87 15.37
C THR A 200 16.54 7.07 14.08
N GLY A 201 17.17 5.90 13.98
CA GLY A 201 17.05 5.04 12.80
C GLY A 201 15.61 4.56 12.61
N ARG A 202 14.94 4.18 13.71
CA ARG A 202 13.54 3.72 13.68
C ARG A 202 12.58 4.84 13.24
N ARG A 203 12.78 6.07 13.72
CA ARG A 203 11.99 7.25 13.33
C ARG A 203 12.19 7.63 11.86
N ALA A 204 13.44 7.62 11.39
CA ALA A 204 13.76 7.89 9.98
C ALA A 204 13.13 6.85 9.05
N SER A 205 13.28 5.55 9.38
CA SER A 205 12.65 4.48 8.60
C SER A 205 11.12 4.56 8.64
N GLU A 206 10.53 4.88 9.79
CA GLU A 206 9.08 5.10 9.91
C GLU A 206 8.59 6.20 8.97
N GLY A 207 9.31 7.32 8.88
CA GLY A 207 8.99 8.39 7.93
C GLY A 207 9.02 7.92 6.46
N VAL A 208 10.00 7.11 6.08
CA VAL A 208 10.10 6.55 4.72
C VAL A 208 8.98 5.54 4.44
N ILE A 209 8.68 4.67 5.41
CA ILE A 209 7.56 3.72 5.34
C ILE A 209 6.25 4.48 5.08
N LEU A 210 5.94 5.47 5.91
CA LEU A 210 4.68 6.22 5.81
C LEU A 210 4.61 7.06 4.54
N GLY A 211 5.70 7.67 4.10
CA GLY A 211 5.76 8.43 2.85
C GLY A 211 5.55 7.55 1.62
N SER A 212 6.22 6.38 1.58
CA SER A 212 6.06 5.42 0.48
C SER A 212 4.68 4.74 0.49
N TYR A 213 4.13 4.44 1.67
CA TYR A 213 2.74 3.98 1.85
C TYR A 213 1.72 4.98 1.30
N ALA A 214 1.81 6.26 1.70
CA ALA A 214 0.90 7.30 1.22
C ALA A 214 1.00 7.43 -0.31
N ALA A 215 2.22 7.54 -0.85
CA ALA A 215 2.41 7.60 -2.29
C ALA A 215 1.81 6.36 -2.99
N ALA A 216 2.02 5.17 -2.46
CA ALA A 216 1.46 3.93 -3.00
C ALA A 216 -0.08 3.96 -3.05
N GLN A 217 -0.74 4.34 -1.95
CA GLN A 217 -2.20 4.46 -1.87
C GLN A 217 -2.74 5.43 -2.91
N LEU A 218 -2.13 6.62 -3.02
CA LEU A 218 -2.56 7.63 -4.00
C LEU A 218 -2.44 7.11 -5.43
N LEU A 219 -1.29 6.54 -5.78
CA LEU A 219 -1.01 6.05 -7.13
C LEU A 219 -1.93 4.89 -7.51
N LEU A 220 -2.14 3.94 -6.60
CA LEU A 220 -3.03 2.79 -6.81
C LEU A 220 -4.48 3.24 -6.97
N VAL A 221 -5.01 4.06 -6.06
CA VAL A 221 -6.40 4.51 -6.11
C VAL A 221 -6.65 5.40 -7.32
N GLU A 222 -5.79 6.38 -7.61
CA GLU A 222 -5.98 7.23 -8.79
C GLU A 222 -5.82 6.46 -10.10
N GLY A 223 -4.91 5.48 -10.16
CA GLY A 223 -4.78 4.58 -11.31
C GLY A 223 -6.02 3.71 -11.50
N MET A 224 -6.61 3.19 -10.42
CA MET A 224 -7.86 2.45 -10.47
C MET A 224 -9.10 3.34 -10.68
N LEU A 225 -9.00 4.66 -10.57
CA LEU A 225 -10.09 5.57 -10.93
C LEU A 225 -9.96 6.15 -12.35
N ALA A 226 -8.87 5.84 -13.04
CA ALA A 226 -8.62 6.30 -14.40
C ALA A 226 -9.36 5.43 -15.44
N LYS A 227 -9.71 6.05 -16.58
CA LYS A 227 -10.36 5.43 -17.72
C LYS A 227 -9.34 5.01 -18.76
#